data_AF-A0A2D8MN64-F1
#
_entry.id   AF-A0A2D8MN64-F1
#
_cell.length_a   1.000
_cell.length_b   1.000
_cell.length_c   1.000
_cell.angle_alpha   90.00
_cell.angle_beta   90.00
_cell.angle_gamma   90.00
#
_symmetry.space_group_name_H-M   'P 1'
#
loop_
_entity.id
_entity.type
_entity.pdbx_description
1 polymer ?
#
loop_
_entity_poly.entity_id
_entity_poly.type
_entity_poly.pdbx_seq_one_letter_code
_entity_poly.pdbx_strand_id
1 'polypeptide(L)'
;MWNRYVNHHVNSWIDNLESCKIVDAGMGFGRLGFAIKLDHPHKAIEIYGYDSYQPALDYAKSLGYAYETMNKLDIGKSKLPHNDKSIDIGIASGVLAHLEKNEGNHLLSELERISKHHIVTAPTTLHSHKKSLCNDPDIEPLRHKSSWIYKDFVTRGYNVRGFGIKGREKQTTLDSIITPYIFSLSAVNQRFCALAGTVVAWK
;
A
#
# COMPACT_ATOMS: atom_id res chain seq x y z
N MET A 1 3.55 9.53 4.00
CA MET A 1 2.42 10.46 4.20
C MET A 1 1.10 9.82 3.83
N TRP A 2 1.02 9.11 2.70
CA TRP A 2 -0.13 8.25 2.38
C TRP A 2 -0.38 7.15 3.42
N ASN A 3 0.65 6.65 4.13
CA ASN A 3 0.46 5.72 5.25
C ASN A 3 -0.56 6.22 6.29
N ARG A 4 -0.72 7.52 6.52
CA ARG A 4 -1.74 8.03 7.45
C ARG A 4 -3.17 7.74 6.97
N TYR A 5 -3.40 7.78 5.66
CA TYR A 5 -4.70 7.50 5.06
C TYR A 5 -4.96 6.00 4.95
N VAL A 6 -3.92 5.23 4.59
CA VAL A 6 -3.98 3.76 4.67
C VAL A 6 -4.33 3.35 6.09
N ASN A 7 -3.59 3.85 7.09
CA ASN A 7 -3.89 3.59 8.51
C ASN A 7 -5.30 4.06 8.88
N HIS A 8 -5.76 5.23 8.45
CA HIS A 8 -7.11 5.70 8.76
C HIS A 8 -8.19 4.72 8.25
N HIS A 9 -8.11 4.29 6.99
CA HIS A 9 -9.08 3.34 6.43
C HIS A 9 -8.96 1.97 7.09
N VAL A 10 -7.74 1.45 7.23
CA VAL A 10 -7.48 0.15 7.87
C VAL A 10 -7.98 0.15 9.31
N ASN A 11 -7.68 1.19 10.09
CA ASN A 11 -8.16 1.33 11.47
C ASN A 11 -9.68 1.37 11.52
N SER A 12 -10.34 2.13 10.63
CA SER A 12 -11.80 2.17 10.57
C SER A 12 -12.44 0.82 10.26
N TRP A 13 -11.79 -0.03 9.45
CA TRP A 13 -12.26 -1.39 9.20
C TRP A 13 -12.00 -2.30 10.40
N ILE A 14 -10.81 -2.22 10.98
CA ILE A 14 -10.44 -2.99 12.18
C ILE A 14 -11.36 -2.67 13.35
N ASP A 15 -11.74 -1.41 13.57
CA ASP A 15 -12.58 -0.98 14.69
C ASP A 15 -13.90 -1.74 14.79
N ASN A 16 -14.45 -2.15 13.64
CA ASN A 16 -15.69 -2.90 13.52
C ASN A 16 -15.54 -4.42 13.65
N LEU A 17 -14.32 -4.92 13.91
CA LEU A 17 -14.01 -6.34 14.00
C LEU A 17 -13.47 -6.70 15.39
N GLU A 18 -13.89 -7.84 15.95
CA GLU A 18 -13.34 -8.36 17.21
C GLU A 18 -11.93 -8.96 17.02
N SER A 19 -11.72 -9.61 15.87
CA SER A 19 -10.44 -10.15 15.40
C SER A 19 -10.28 -9.88 13.91
N CYS A 20 -9.05 -9.82 13.41
CA CYS A 20 -8.80 -9.42 12.03
C CYS A 20 -7.61 -10.16 11.43
N LYS A 21 -7.78 -10.75 10.24
CA LYS A 21 -6.69 -11.27 9.40
C LYS A 21 -6.33 -10.26 8.32
N ILE A 22 -5.07 -9.88 8.26
CA ILE A 22 -4.56 -8.84 7.36
C ILE A 22 -3.44 -9.42 6.48
N VAL A 23 -3.47 -9.09 5.19
CA VAL A 23 -2.35 -9.32 4.28
C VAL A 23 -1.71 -8.00 3.90
N ASP A 24 -0.40 -7.91 4.08
CA ASP A 24 0.44 -6.79 3.63
C ASP A 24 1.34 -7.27 2.48
N ALA A 25 0.88 -7.04 1.25
CA ALA A 25 1.58 -7.43 0.03
C ALA A 25 2.52 -6.31 -0.40
N GLY A 26 3.82 -6.58 -0.39
CA GLY A 26 4.86 -5.57 -0.52
C GLY A 26 5.13 -4.86 0.80
N MET A 27 5.23 -5.63 1.89
CA MET A 27 5.31 -5.11 3.25
C MET A 27 6.56 -4.24 3.51
N GLY A 28 7.60 -4.37 2.68
CA GLY A 28 8.89 -3.73 2.88
C GLY A 28 9.43 -3.99 4.30
N PHE A 29 9.75 -2.92 5.02
CA PHE A 29 10.27 -2.98 6.40
C PHE A 29 9.19 -3.21 7.47
N GLY A 30 7.97 -3.59 7.09
CA GLY A 30 6.89 -3.92 8.01
C GLY A 30 6.24 -2.72 8.73
N ARG A 31 6.51 -1.50 8.28
CA ARG A 31 6.09 -0.26 8.96
C ARG A 31 4.58 -0.20 9.23
N LEU A 32 3.76 -0.69 8.30
CA LEU A 32 2.31 -0.71 8.47
C LEU A 32 1.87 -1.74 9.51
N GLY A 33 2.41 -2.96 9.46
CA GLY A 33 2.08 -3.98 10.47
C GLY A 33 2.43 -3.55 11.88
N PHE A 34 3.61 -2.95 12.09
CA PHE A 34 3.98 -2.38 13.39
C PHE A 34 3.02 -1.26 13.82
N ALA A 35 2.65 -0.34 12.93
CA ALA A 35 1.71 0.72 13.26
C ALA A 35 0.32 0.17 13.63
N ILE A 36 -0.18 -0.82 12.89
CA ILE A 36 -1.48 -1.47 13.17
C ILE A 36 -1.47 -2.15 14.55
N LYS A 37 -0.41 -2.89 14.89
CA LYS A 37 -0.30 -3.53 16.22
C LYS A 37 -0.23 -2.49 17.35
N LEU A 38 0.43 -1.36 17.14
CA LEU A 38 0.51 -0.26 18.11
C LEU A 38 -0.82 0.47 18.27
N ASP A 39 -1.56 0.68 17.18
CA ASP A 39 -2.85 1.38 17.20
C ASP A 39 -3.96 0.52 17.84
N HIS A 40 -3.83 -0.81 17.83
CA HIS A 40 -4.85 -1.77 18.29
C HIS A 40 -4.31 -2.81 19.29
N PRO A 41 -3.75 -2.40 20.45
CA PRO A 41 -3.06 -3.32 21.38
C PRO A 41 -4.00 -4.35 22.03
N HIS A 42 -5.31 -4.14 21.98
CA HIS A 42 -6.31 -5.00 22.62
C HIS A 42 -7.02 -5.95 21.65
N LYS A 43 -6.76 -5.85 20.34
CA LYS A 43 -7.43 -6.67 19.33
C LYS A 43 -6.56 -7.86 18.90
N ALA A 44 -7.21 -9.00 18.65
CA ALA A 44 -6.57 -10.16 18.06
C ALA A 44 -6.37 -9.93 16.56
N ILE A 45 -5.21 -9.39 16.18
CA ILE A 45 -4.87 -9.09 14.78
C ILE A 45 -3.77 -10.04 14.31
N GLU A 46 -4.04 -10.79 13.26
CA GLU A 46 -3.06 -11.64 12.57
C GLU A 46 -2.62 -10.94 11.28
N ILE A 47 -1.32 -10.67 11.13
CA ILE A 47 -0.77 -9.99 9.95
C ILE A 47 0.18 -10.92 9.19
N TYR A 48 -0.11 -11.15 7.92
CA TYR A 48 0.69 -11.95 6.98
C TYR A 48 1.42 -11.01 6.02
N GLY A 49 2.75 -11.05 6.05
CA GLY A 49 3.60 -10.16 5.26
C GLY A 49 4.28 -10.89 4.11
N TYR A 50 4.22 -10.30 2.91
CA TYR A 50 4.87 -10.82 1.71
C TYR A 50 5.71 -9.74 1.05
N ASP A 51 6.95 -10.08 0.71
CA ASP A 51 7.84 -9.20 -0.07
C ASP A 51 8.81 -10.03 -0.90
N SER A 52 9.25 -9.53 -2.05
CA SER A 52 10.26 -10.21 -2.87
C SER A 52 11.69 -9.89 -2.40
N TYR A 53 11.85 -8.81 -1.63
CA TYR A 53 13.14 -8.27 -1.21
C TYR A 53 13.56 -8.78 0.18
N GLN A 54 14.44 -9.78 0.19
CA GLN A 54 14.88 -10.46 1.42
C GLN A 54 15.47 -9.52 2.50
N PRO A 55 16.32 -8.53 2.17
CA PRO A 55 16.85 -7.61 3.17
C PRO A 55 15.78 -6.82 3.94
N ALA A 56 14.64 -6.53 3.31
CA ALA A 56 13.53 -5.86 3.99
C ALA A 56 12.82 -6.78 4.99
N LEU A 57 12.64 -8.06 4.63
CA LEU A 57 12.08 -9.07 5.53
C LEU A 57 12.99 -9.32 6.73
N ASP A 58 14.30 -9.41 6.51
CA ASP A 58 15.28 -9.63 7.57
C ASP A 58 15.31 -8.43 8.53
N TYR A 59 15.27 -7.21 7.98
CA TYR A 59 15.17 -6.01 8.79
C TYR A 59 13.86 -5.96 9.59
N ALA A 60 12.71 -6.24 8.97
CA ALA A 60 11.42 -6.26 9.66
C ALA A 60 11.40 -7.29 10.81
N LYS A 61 11.96 -8.49 10.59
CA LYS A 61 12.15 -9.52 11.62
C LYS A 61 13.01 -9.04 12.78
N SER A 62 14.07 -8.28 12.52
CA SER A 62 14.95 -7.75 13.57
C SER A 62 14.27 -6.73 14.49
N LEU A 63 13.19 -6.08 14.03
CA LEU A 63 12.44 -5.08 14.79
C LEU A 63 11.39 -5.68 15.73
N GLY A 64 11.03 -6.96 15.57
CA GLY A 64 10.09 -7.68 16.42
C GLY A 64 8.98 -8.42 15.67
N TYR A 65 7.98 -8.88 16.42
CA TYR A 65 6.92 -9.79 15.94
C TYR A 65 5.59 -9.08 15.66
N ALA A 66 5.59 -8.09 14.76
CA ALA A 66 4.33 -7.49 14.30
C ALA A 66 3.53 -8.39 13.34
N TYR A 67 4.21 -9.34 12.72
CA TYR A 67 3.65 -10.24 11.70
C TYR A 67 3.68 -11.68 12.21
N GLU A 68 2.61 -12.42 11.95
CA GLU A 68 2.53 -13.86 12.24
C GLU A 68 3.48 -14.63 11.32
N THR A 69 3.53 -14.23 10.05
CA THR A 69 4.46 -14.78 9.07
C THR A 69 4.99 -13.69 8.16
N MET A 70 6.24 -13.85 7.74
CA MET A 70 6.93 -12.98 6.79
C MET A 70 7.67 -13.87 5.80
N ASN A 71 7.12 -13.95 4.58
CA ASN A 71 7.60 -14.88 3.56
C ASN A 71 8.09 -14.15 2.32
N LYS A 72 9.19 -14.65 1.76
CA LYS A 72 9.68 -14.20 0.46
C LYS A 72 8.73 -14.68 -0.63
N LEU A 73 8.13 -13.75 -1.37
CA LEU A 73 7.18 -14.06 -2.44
C LEU A 73 7.22 -12.96 -3.51
N ASP A 74 7.32 -13.35 -4.79
CA ASP A 74 7.08 -12.41 -5.89
C ASP A 74 5.57 -12.21 -6.05
N ILE A 75 5.04 -11.18 -5.39
CA ILE A 75 3.61 -10.83 -5.39
C ILE A 75 3.09 -10.39 -6.78
N GLY A 76 3.98 -10.05 -7.72
CA GLY A 76 3.63 -9.68 -9.08
C GLY A 76 3.35 -10.89 -9.98
N LYS A 77 3.83 -12.08 -9.60
CA LYS A 77 3.71 -13.32 -10.39
C LYS A 77 3.03 -14.47 -9.66
N SER A 78 3.16 -14.50 -8.34
CA SER A 78 2.71 -15.63 -7.52
C SER A 78 1.27 -15.44 -7.06
N LYS A 79 0.56 -16.56 -6.88
CA LYS A 79 -0.72 -16.56 -6.16
C LYS A 79 -0.46 -16.32 -4.67
N LEU A 80 -1.19 -15.40 -4.04
CA LEU A 80 -1.13 -15.22 -2.60
C LEU A 80 -1.72 -16.47 -1.90
N PRO A 81 -1.04 -17.03 -0.87
CA PRO A 81 -1.35 -18.34 -0.31
C PRO A 81 -2.53 -18.30 0.68
N HIS A 82 -3.65 -17.73 0.23
CA HIS A 82 -4.88 -17.60 0.98
C HIS A 82 -6.08 -18.00 0.12
N ASN A 83 -7.12 -18.49 0.79
CA ASN A 83 -8.39 -18.84 0.17
C ASN A 83 -9.16 -17.58 -0.23
N ASP A 84 -10.14 -17.76 -1.11
CA ASP A 84 -10.99 -16.67 -1.56
C ASP A 84 -11.75 -16.08 -0.35
N LYS A 85 -11.71 -14.76 -0.21
CA LYS A 85 -12.37 -14.00 0.86
C LYS A 85 -12.04 -14.45 2.30
N SER A 86 -10.92 -15.14 2.52
CA SER A 86 -10.48 -15.56 3.86
C SER A 86 -9.73 -14.48 4.65
N ILE A 87 -9.36 -13.38 4.00
CA ILE A 87 -8.64 -12.25 4.61
C ILE A 87 -9.62 -11.10 4.80
N ASP A 88 -9.61 -10.47 5.97
CA ASP A 88 -10.48 -9.33 6.23
C ASP A 88 -10.00 -8.08 5.49
N ILE A 89 -8.68 -7.81 5.55
CA ILE A 89 -8.08 -6.61 4.97
C ILE A 89 -6.83 -6.96 4.15
N GLY A 90 -6.82 -6.62 2.86
CA GLY A 90 -5.63 -6.65 2.00
C GLY A 90 -5.00 -5.27 1.83
N ILE A 91 -3.67 -5.19 1.87
CA ILE A 91 -2.93 -3.94 1.75
C ILE A 91 -1.85 -4.10 0.67
N ALA A 92 -1.77 -3.13 -0.23
CA ALA A 92 -0.62 -2.96 -1.14
C ALA A 92 -0.25 -1.47 -1.20
N SER A 93 0.51 -1.02 -0.20
CA SER A 93 0.81 0.40 -0.01
C SER A 93 2.12 0.80 -0.66
N GLY A 94 2.06 1.31 -1.89
CA GLY A 94 3.19 1.89 -2.61
C GLY A 94 3.93 0.88 -3.48
N VAL A 95 3.68 -0.42 -3.30
CA VAL A 95 4.37 -1.49 -4.01
C VAL A 95 4.03 -1.56 -5.50
N LEU A 96 2.83 -1.14 -5.91
CA LEU A 96 2.41 -1.23 -7.32
C LEU A 96 3.35 -0.50 -8.28
N ALA A 97 4.02 0.56 -7.81
CA ALA A 97 4.99 1.30 -8.62
C ALA A 97 6.19 0.43 -9.02
N HIS A 98 6.56 -0.52 -8.18
CA HIS A 98 7.74 -1.39 -8.33
C HIS A 98 7.48 -2.61 -9.22
N LEU A 99 6.22 -2.82 -9.60
CA LEU A 99 5.77 -3.89 -10.48
C LEU A 99 5.57 -3.34 -11.90
N GLU A 100 5.81 -4.20 -12.89
CA GLU A 100 5.32 -3.94 -14.24
C GLU A 100 3.79 -3.86 -14.24
N LYS A 101 3.20 -3.22 -15.26
CA LYS A 101 1.76 -2.93 -15.24
C LYS A 101 0.90 -4.21 -15.20
N ASN A 102 1.33 -5.27 -15.87
CA ASN A 102 0.69 -6.59 -15.84
C ASN A 102 0.84 -7.27 -14.46
N GLU A 103 2.03 -7.22 -13.86
CA GLU A 103 2.31 -7.75 -12.52
C GLU A 103 1.47 -7.03 -11.45
N GLY A 104 1.34 -5.71 -11.54
CA GLY A 104 0.48 -4.95 -10.63
C GLY A 104 -1.01 -5.26 -10.85
N ASN A 105 -1.44 -5.49 -12.10
CA ASN A 105 -2.81 -5.95 -12.39
C ASN A 105 -3.09 -7.33 -11.80
N HIS A 106 -2.11 -8.24 -11.83
CA HIS A 106 -2.19 -9.54 -11.17
C HIS A 106 -2.35 -9.38 -9.65
N LEU A 107 -1.52 -8.56 -9.02
CA LEU A 107 -1.62 -8.27 -7.58
C LEU A 107 -2.99 -7.71 -7.20
N LEU A 108 -3.54 -6.77 -7.98
CA LEU A 108 -4.89 -6.25 -7.74
C LEU A 108 -5.95 -7.35 -7.77
N SER A 109 -5.89 -8.24 -8.76
CA SER A 109 -6.81 -9.38 -8.86
C SER A 109 -6.66 -10.35 -7.69
N GLU A 110 -5.43 -10.58 -7.21
CA GLU A 110 -5.19 -11.42 -6.03
C GLU A 110 -5.74 -10.80 -4.75
N LEU A 111 -5.56 -9.49 -4.54
CA LEU A 111 -6.15 -8.78 -3.41
C LEU A 111 -7.68 -8.84 -3.47
N GLU A 112 -8.27 -8.59 -4.63
CA GLU A 112 -9.72 -8.70 -4.86
C GLU A 112 -10.24 -10.12 -4.57
N ARG A 113 -9.45 -11.16 -4.86
CA ARG A 113 -9.80 -12.56 -4.61
C ARG A 113 -9.77 -12.89 -3.12
N ILE A 114 -8.67 -12.61 -2.42
CA ILE A 114 -8.45 -13.10 -1.05
C ILE A 114 -9.12 -12.25 0.03
N SER A 115 -9.35 -10.96 -0.24
CA SER A 115 -9.73 -10.00 0.81
C SER A 115 -11.21 -9.58 0.75
N LYS A 116 -11.82 -9.33 1.92
CA LYS A 116 -13.14 -8.71 2.04
C LYS A 116 -13.06 -7.22 1.73
N HIS A 117 -12.07 -6.55 2.31
CA HIS A 117 -11.70 -5.17 2.02
C HIS A 117 -10.23 -5.08 1.59
N HIS A 118 -9.88 -4.16 0.72
CA HIS A 118 -8.48 -3.89 0.42
C HIS A 118 -8.22 -2.43 0.07
N ILE A 119 -6.99 -2.01 0.32
CA ILE A 119 -6.49 -0.67 0.03
C ILE A 119 -5.15 -0.75 -0.67
N VAL A 120 -5.00 0.06 -1.71
CA VAL A 120 -3.80 0.14 -2.52
C VAL A 120 -3.39 1.60 -2.69
N THR A 121 -2.09 1.86 -2.69
CA THR A 121 -1.57 3.19 -3.00
C THR A 121 -0.50 3.10 -4.06
N ALA A 122 -0.49 4.06 -4.98
CA ALA A 122 0.50 4.09 -6.06
C ALA A 122 0.81 5.53 -6.50
N PRO A 123 2.06 5.83 -6.88
CA PRO A 123 2.40 7.12 -7.45
C PRO A 123 1.81 7.28 -8.85
N THR A 124 1.43 8.52 -9.17
CA THR A 124 0.90 8.90 -10.49
C THR A 124 1.99 9.29 -11.49
N THR A 125 3.25 9.20 -11.06
CA THR A 125 4.46 9.52 -11.82
C THR A 125 5.55 8.51 -11.53
N LEU A 126 6.38 8.25 -12.54
CA LEU A 126 7.58 7.43 -12.41
C LEU A 126 8.68 8.26 -11.76
N HIS A 127 9.12 7.83 -10.58
CA HIS A 127 10.25 8.41 -9.85
C HIS A 127 11.06 7.27 -9.27
N SER A 128 12.29 7.07 -9.70
CA SER A 128 13.13 6.03 -9.11
C SER A 128 13.80 6.56 -7.84
N HIS A 129 13.81 5.73 -6.79
CA HIS A 129 14.63 6.01 -5.62
C HIS A 129 16.11 6.08 -6.03
N LYS A 130 16.78 7.16 -5.64
CA LYS A 130 18.22 7.37 -5.89
C LYS A 130 19.13 6.82 -4.79
N LYS A 131 18.55 6.20 -3.76
CA LYS A 131 19.26 5.72 -2.58
C LYS A 131 18.97 4.24 -2.36
N SER A 132 20.05 3.50 -2.12
CA SER A 132 20.07 2.18 -1.51
C SER A 132 19.23 2.16 -0.22
N LEU A 133 18.57 1.03 0.03
CA LEU A 133 17.97 0.73 1.34
C LEU A 133 18.79 -0.35 2.04
N CYS A 134 18.88 -0.26 3.37
CA CYS A 134 19.61 -1.22 4.22
C CYS A 134 21.09 -1.40 3.83
N ASN A 135 21.73 -0.37 3.27
CA ASN A 135 23.10 -0.43 2.72
C ASN A 135 23.28 -1.48 1.60
N ASP A 136 22.19 -1.98 1.02
CA ASP A 136 22.26 -2.87 -0.14
C ASP A 136 22.57 -2.05 -1.40
N PRO A 137 23.63 -2.37 -2.16
CA PRO A 137 23.94 -1.66 -3.41
C PRO A 137 22.88 -1.88 -4.50
N ASP A 138 22.05 -2.92 -4.40
CA ASP A 138 20.99 -3.19 -5.36
C ASP A 138 19.78 -2.27 -5.14
N ILE A 139 19.62 -1.31 -6.05
CA ILE A 139 18.47 -0.40 -6.08
C ILE A 139 17.33 -0.91 -6.97
N GLU A 140 17.52 -2.00 -7.71
CA GLU A 140 16.54 -2.50 -8.66
C GLU A 140 15.19 -2.85 -8.00
N PRO A 141 15.15 -3.47 -6.80
CA PRO A 141 13.90 -3.68 -6.07
C PRO A 141 13.14 -2.38 -5.77
N LEU A 142 13.83 -1.23 -5.76
CA LEU A 142 13.28 0.09 -5.45
C LEU A 142 12.94 0.91 -6.68
N ARG A 143 13.22 0.39 -7.88
CA ARG A 143 12.91 1.08 -9.13
C ARG A 143 11.41 1.13 -9.35
N HIS A 144 10.87 2.30 -9.63
CA HIS A 144 9.50 2.41 -10.13
C HIS A 144 9.48 2.00 -11.60
N LYS A 145 8.72 0.95 -11.91
CA LYS A 145 8.51 0.37 -13.25
C LYS A 145 7.19 0.82 -13.87
N SER A 146 6.19 1.15 -13.04
CA SER A 146 4.88 1.59 -13.50
C SER A 146 4.35 2.79 -12.73
N SER A 147 3.43 3.54 -13.35
CA SER A 147 2.64 4.60 -12.71
C SER A 147 1.17 4.28 -12.83
N TRP A 148 0.37 4.82 -11.91
CA TRP A 148 -1.04 4.47 -11.79
C TRP A 148 -1.91 5.71 -11.66
N ILE A 149 -3.01 5.72 -12.42
CA ILE A 149 -3.94 6.84 -12.50
C ILE A 149 -5.34 6.41 -12.07
N TYR A 150 -6.21 7.38 -11.83
CA TYR A 150 -7.61 7.16 -11.44
C TYR A 150 -8.34 6.10 -12.29
N LYS A 151 -8.15 6.14 -13.62
CA LYS A 151 -8.80 5.22 -14.56
C LYS A 151 -8.41 3.74 -14.35
N ASP A 152 -7.22 3.48 -13.84
CA ASP A 152 -6.73 2.12 -13.62
C ASP A 152 -7.51 1.39 -12.51
N PHE A 153 -8.11 2.14 -11.57
CA PHE A 153 -8.80 1.60 -10.41
C PHE A 153 -10.33 1.69 -10.55
N VAL A 154 -10.86 2.80 -11.07
CA VAL A 154 -12.32 2.98 -11.19
C VAL A 154 -12.97 1.94 -12.11
N THR A 155 -12.26 1.51 -13.16
CA THR A 155 -12.73 0.48 -14.10
C THR A 155 -12.87 -0.89 -13.45
N ARG A 156 -12.19 -1.12 -12.31
CA ARG A 156 -12.30 -2.32 -11.46
C ARG A 156 -13.29 -2.13 -10.30
N GLY A 157 -13.97 -0.98 -10.23
CA GLY A 157 -14.96 -0.67 -9.19
C GLY A 157 -14.35 -0.25 -7.85
N TYR A 158 -13.16 0.35 -7.85
CA TYR A 158 -12.56 0.93 -6.64
C TYR A 158 -13.11 2.32 -6.39
N ASN A 159 -13.19 2.68 -5.11
CA ASN A 159 -13.19 4.07 -4.68
C ASN A 159 -11.77 4.61 -4.79
N VAL A 160 -11.61 5.85 -5.28
CA VAL A 160 -10.28 6.41 -5.54
C VAL A 160 -10.22 7.84 -5.04
N ARG A 161 -9.11 8.20 -4.39
CA ARG A 161 -8.76 9.58 -4.04
C ARG A 161 -7.35 9.91 -4.48
N GLY A 162 -7.15 11.16 -4.86
CA GLY A 162 -5.85 11.75 -5.14
C GLY A 162 -5.23 12.32 -3.86
N PHE A 163 -3.93 12.12 -3.69
CA PHE A 163 -3.16 12.62 -2.56
C PHE A 163 -1.86 13.30 -2.99
N GLY A 164 -1.50 14.35 -2.25
CA GLY A 164 -0.32 15.17 -2.51
C GLY A 164 -0.42 15.96 -3.81
N ILE A 165 0.66 16.65 -4.18
CA ILE A 165 0.76 17.40 -5.44
C ILE A 165 1.80 16.73 -6.32
N LYS A 166 1.44 16.49 -7.58
CA LYS A 166 2.30 15.88 -8.59
C LYS A 166 3.57 16.72 -8.81
N GLY A 167 4.73 16.05 -8.90
CA GLY A 167 6.03 16.69 -9.14
C GLY A 167 6.69 17.34 -7.92
N ARG A 168 6.12 17.19 -6.71
CA ARG A 168 6.76 17.63 -5.47
C ARG A 168 7.62 16.50 -4.87
N GLU A 169 8.93 16.72 -4.77
CA GLU A 169 9.84 15.80 -4.06
C GLU A 169 9.88 16.05 -2.53
N LYS A 170 9.64 17.30 -2.10
CA LYS A 170 9.60 17.70 -0.69
C LYS A 170 8.30 18.43 -0.40
N GLN A 171 7.70 18.13 0.74
CA GLN A 171 6.51 18.83 1.22
C GLN A 171 6.90 20.20 1.77
N THR A 172 6.23 21.23 1.29
CA THR A 172 6.29 22.60 1.80
C THR A 172 5.09 22.89 2.70
N THR A 173 5.13 23.99 3.47
CA THR A 173 3.97 24.45 4.26
C THR A 173 2.73 24.66 3.40
N LEU A 174 2.91 25.16 2.17
CA LEU A 174 1.82 25.32 1.21
C LEU A 174 1.21 23.96 0.82
N ASP A 175 2.04 22.95 0.60
CA ASP A 175 1.54 21.61 0.26
C ASP A 175 0.73 21.02 1.44
N SER A 176 1.12 21.29 2.70
CA SER A 176 0.35 20.88 3.89
C SER A 176 -1.04 21.52 3.95
N ILE A 177 -1.18 22.76 3.48
CA ILE A 177 -2.47 23.48 3.41
C ILE A 177 -3.32 22.94 2.26
N ILE A 178 -2.73 22.71 1.08
CA ILE A 178 -3.48 22.35 -0.14
C ILE A 178 -3.88 20.87 -0.16
N THR A 179 -3.03 19.98 0.37
CA THR A 179 -3.21 18.53 0.24
C THR A 179 -4.57 18.02 0.77
N PRO A 180 -5.08 18.47 1.93
CA PRO A 180 -6.42 18.09 2.39
C PRO A 180 -7.53 18.45 1.40
N TYR A 181 -7.43 19.60 0.73
CA TYR A 181 -8.39 20.01 -0.29
C TYR A 181 -8.31 19.16 -1.54
N ILE A 182 -7.10 18.83 -2.02
CA ILE A 182 -6.95 17.90 -3.16
C ILE A 182 -7.59 16.56 -2.82
N PHE A 183 -7.35 16.04 -1.61
CA PHE A 183 -7.93 14.79 -1.17
C PHE A 183 -9.46 14.84 -1.13
N SER A 184 -10.05 15.86 -0.49
CA SER A 184 -11.51 16.01 -0.41
C SER A 184 -12.16 16.26 -1.77
N LEU A 185 -11.57 17.13 -2.59
CA LEU A 185 -12.10 17.47 -3.92
C LEU A 185 -11.97 16.30 -4.90
N SER A 186 -10.95 15.45 -4.74
CA SER A 186 -10.80 14.23 -5.54
C SER A 186 -11.92 13.22 -5.33
N ALA A 187 -12.62 13.26 -4.19
CA ALA A 187 -13.80 12.43 -3.95
C ALA A 187 -15.02 12.86 -4.78
N VAL A 188 -15.07 14.13 -5.20
CA VAL A 188 -16.22 14.71 -5.92
C VAL A 188 -15.93 14.86 -7.41
N ASN A 189 -14.69 15.17 -7.78
CA ASN A 189 -14.31 15.39 -9.17
C ASN A 189 -12.94 14.77 -9.49
N GLN A 190 -12.94 13.79 -10.39
CA GLN A 190 -11.75 13.06 -10.85
C GLN A 190 -10.64 13.96 -11.42
N ARG A 191 -10.95 15.20 -11.86
CA ARG A 191 -9.93 16.14 -12.34
C ARG A 191 -8.90 16.46 -11.26
N PHE A 192 -9.28 16.43 -9.98
CA PHE A 192 -8.32 16.64 -8.88
C PHE A 192 -7.36 15.46 -8.70
N CYS A 193 -7.74 14.23 -9.08
CA CYS A 193 -6.80 13.10 -9.12
C CYS A 193 -5.67 13.32 -10.14
N ALA A 194 -5.89 14.10 -11.20
CA ALA A 194 -4.84 14.42 -12.18
C ALA A 194 -3.75 15.35 -11.60
N LEU A 195 -4.09 16.12 -10.57
CA LEU A 195 -3.14 16.99 -9.83
C LEU A 195 -2.38 16.23 -8.74
N ALA A 196 -2.89 15.06 -8.35
CA ALA A 196 -2.33 14.27 -7.27
C ALA A 196 -1.04 13.56 -7.67
N GLY A 197 -0.06 13.53 -6.77
CA GLY A 197 1.18 12.77 -6.94
C GLY A 197 1.03 11.29 -6.59
N THR A 198 -0.02 10.93 -5.86
CA THR A 198 -0.31 9.57 -5.43
C THR A 198 -1.81 9.33 -5.50
N VAL A 199 -2.21 8.12 -5.85
CA VAL A 199 -3.59 7.66 -5.72
C VAL A 199 -3.71 6.70 -4.55
N VAL A 200 -4.80 6.83 -3.82
CA VAL A 200 -5.24 5.90 -2.78
C VAL A 200 -6.55 5.30 -3.28
N ALA A 201 -6.59 4.00 -3.47
CA ALA A 201 -7.77 3.30 -3.96
C ALA A 201 -8.16 2.17 -3.01
N TRP A 202 -9.45 1.97 -2.79
CA TRP A 202 -9.95 0.93 -1.91
C TRP A 202 -11.31 0.38 -2.35
N LYS A 203 -11.62 -0.82 -1.87
CA LYS A 203 -12.87 -1.55 -2.12
C LYS A 203 -13.13 -2.48 -0.94
#